data_AF-A0A024SGT5-F1
#
_entry.id   AF-A0A024SGT5-F1
#
_cell.length_a   1.000
_cell.length_b   1.000
_cell.length_c   1.000
_cell.angle_alpha   90.00
_cell.angle_beta   90.00
_cell.angle_gamma   90.00
#
_symmetry.space_group_name_H-M   'P 1'
#
loop_
_entity.id
_entity.type
_entity.pdbx_description
1 polymer ?
#
loop_
_entity_poly.entity_id
_entity_poly.type
_entity_poly.pdbx_seq_one_letter_code
_entity_poly.pdbx_strand_id
1 'polypeptide(L)'
;MSGLEILGAFAAAEQLVEVLVKTVRLVKSVVNQVQDAPGQIQQQIGRLESFKSLAKQIQDTQTLQTDDIDKILEEENILKLFNQLDQEYNSLNTHINLHMLAMTETLHTGVQSIESKIRSIAQAADSTPESVKCLQNLFITDPAKDRAKLITSKGELVLGTCDWITQRKEFLDWQASNGGLLWISGGPGLGKTMLSIYLTEYLSSSFRPSDNANGHLSMYFFCDAKDNTRNNAAAILRGLLFQLLEHDMELIKHILPSYQVQQERLFEQNSLEGLWGLFLLMVNSLGDLQVTCVLDGLDECRFLRVRLDPDAKTEVSAGLEQYISTRVAELSESRQYPAELAFHVKQTLRAKSAGTYLWVSFVIKDLQTMELSEVEESLDKFPRGLEALYERILEQIEPTRRDTTLDILRWSTFAVRPLSLTEMAGALGIQPTEHLDRVTVLRGKLAYCGHLINTANDVVTLPR
;
A
#
# COMPACT_ATOMS: atom_id res chain seq x y z
N MET A 1 6.49 60.87 -50.28
CA MET A 1 6.69 59.41 -50.25
C MET A 1 5.86 58.80 -51.35
N SER A 2 6.52 58.03 -52.22
CA SER A 2 5.89 57.44 -53.41
C SER A 2 4.96 56.29 -52.99
N GLY A 3 3.90 56.02 -53.75
CA GLY A 3 2.93 54.96 -53.43
C GLY A 3 3.54 53.56 -53.26
N LEU A 4 4.77 53.33 -53.71
CA LEU A 4 5.54 52.10 -53.49
C LEU A 4 6.12 51.95 -52.07
N GLU A 5 6.46 53.05 -51.39
CA GLU A 5 6.98 53.02 -50.01
C GLU A 5 5.86 52.72 -49.00
N ILE A 6 4.65 53.23 -49.26
CA ILE A 6 3.45 53.00 -48.43
C ILE A 6 2.98 51.55 -48.54
N LEU A 7 3.02 50.97 -49.74
CA LEU A 7 2.70 49.54 -49.96
C LEU A 7 3.73 48.60 -49.30
N GLY A 8 5.00 48.98 -49.27
CA GLY A 8 6.06 48.22 -48.59
C GLY A 8 5.92 48.22 -47.06
N ALA A 9 5.58 49.36 -46.47
CA ALA A 9 5.36 49.48 -45.02
C ALA A 9 4.11 48.72 -44.56
N PHE A 10 3.03 48.75 -45.36
CA PHE A 10 1.80 48.00 -45.05
C PHE A 10 2.03 46.48 -45.11
N ALA A 11 2.78 46.00 -46.11
CA ALA A 11 3.15 44.59 -46.22
C ALA A 11 4.07 44.12 -45.08
N ALA A 12 4.98 44.98 -44.61
CA ALA A 12 5.84 44.70 -43.46
C ALA A 12 5.05 44.68 -42.14
N ALA A 13 4.09 45.58 -41.95
CA ALA A 13 3.19 45.59 -40.79
C ALA A 13 2.28 44.35 -40.78
N GLU A 14 1.77 43.94 -41.93
CA GLU A 14 0.95 42.72 -42.07
C GLU A 14 1.76 41.45 -41.78
N GLN A 15 3.01 41.38 -42.25
CA GLN A 15 3.95 40.31 -41.88
C GLN A 15 4.27 40.31 -40.38
N LEU A 16 4.50 41.47 -39.77
CA LEU A 16 4.77 41.58 -38.33
C LEU A 16 3.58 41.11 -37.49
N VAL A 17 2.36 41.46 -37.88
CA VAL A 17 1.13 40.96 -37.24
C VAL A 17 1.00 39.46 -37.39
N GLU A 18 1.31 38.90 -38.57
CA GLU A 18 1.27 37.45 -38.81
C GLU A 18 2.30 36.70 -37.95
N VAL A 19 3.52 37.23 -37.80
CA VAL A 19 4.55 36.69 -36.92
C VAL A 19 4.14 36.79 -35.45
N LEU A 20 3.55 37.90 -35.02
CA LEU A 20 3.04 38.08 -33.66
C LEU A 20 1.94 37.06 -33.33
N VAL A 21 1.00 36.85 -34.26
CA VAL A 21 -0.09 35.87 -34.09
C VAL A 21 0.45 34.44 -34.03
N LYS A 22 1.44 34.08 -34.87
CA LYS A 22 2.10 32.76 -34.81
C LYS A 22 2.84 32.55 -33.49
N THR A 23 3.56 33.56 -33.03
CA THR A 23 4.31 33.52 -31.76
C THR A 23 3.36 33.37 -30.57
N VAL A 24 2.26 34.11 -30.52
CA VAL A 24 1.22 34.00 -29.47
C VAL A 24 0.57 32.61 -29.46
N ARG A 25 0.34 32.01 -30.64
CA ARG A 25 -0.21 30.65 -30.76
C ARG A 25 0.76 29.59 -30.25
N LEU A 26 2.05 29.76 -30.53
CA LEU A 26 3.13 28.89 -30.07
C LEU A 26 3.30 28.98 -28.54
N VAL A 27 3.34 30.19 -27.98
CA VAL A 27 3.40 30.43 -26.54
C VAL A 27 2.19 29.81 -25.83
N LYS A 28 0.98 29.95 -26.39
CA LYS A 28 -0.23 29.32 -25.84
C LYS A 28 -0.16 27.79 -25.86
N SER A 29 0.46 27.20 -26.89
CA SER A 29 0.69 25.75 -26.98
C SER A 29 1.69 25.26 -25.94
N VAL A 30 2.79 25.99 -25.75
CA VAL A 30 3.83 25.64 -24.77
C VAL A 30 3.31 25.79 -23.34
N VAL A 31 2.62 26.87 -23.00
CA VAL A 31 2.03 27.08 -21.66
C VAL A 31 1.02 25.98 -21.30
N ASN A 32 0.20 25.53 -22.25
CA ASN A 32 -0.78 24.46 -22.02
C ASN A 32 -0.13 23.08 -21.83
N GLN A 33 1.08 22.85 -22.37
CA GLN A 33 1.80 21.57 -22.24
C GLN A 33 2.61 21.46 -20.94
N VAL A 34 2.74 22.54 -20.17
CA VAL A 34 3.72 22.69 -19.08
C VAL A 34 3.03 22.92 -17.71
N GLN A 35 1.75 22.54 -17.57
CA GLN A 35 0.89 22.87 -16.41
C GLN A 35 1.38 22.33 -15.04
N ASP A 36 2.26 21.32 -14.99
CA ASP A 36 2.82 20.76 -13.75
C ASP A 36 4.30 21.13 -13.50
N ALA A 37 4.78 22.22 -14.12
CA ALA A 37 6.20 22.58 -14.08
C ALA A 37 6.67 23.23 -12.76
N PRO A 38 7.96 23.07 -12.39
CA PRO A 38 8.59 23.69 -11.23
C PRO A 38 8.41 25.22 -11.15
N GLY A 39 8.45 25.77 -9.93
CA GLY A 39 8.17 27.19 -9.65
C GLY A 39 9.01 28.22 -10.42
N GLN A 40 10.21 27.85 -10.89
CA GLN A 40 11.04 28.72 -11.75
C GLN A 40 10.46 28.89 -13.16
N ILE A 41 9.79 27.85 -13.70
CA ILE A 41 9.11 27.89 -15.01
C ILE A 41 7.80 28.66 -14.89
N GLN A 42 7.07 28.55 -13.77
CA GLN A 42 5.87 29.35 -13.52
C GLN A 42 6.16 30.86 -13.47
N GLN A 43 7.31 31.26 -12.92
CA GLN A 43 7.72 32.68 -12.92
C GLN A 43 7.95 33.22 -14.34
N GLN A 44 8.45 32.38 -15.25
CA GLN A 44 8.65 32.72 -16.66
C GLN A 44 7.34 32.73 -17.45
N ILE A 45 6.40 31.82 -17.14
CA ILE A 45 5.05 31.82 -17.70
C ILE A 45 4.30 33.12 -17.34
N GLY A 46 4.40 33.60 -16.09
CA GLY A 46 3.79 34.87 -15.69
C GLY A 46 4.31 36.09 -16.46
N ARG A 47 5.59 36.07 -16.89
CA ARG A 47 6.15 37.11 -17.76
C ARG A 47 5.60 37.02 -19.18
N LEU A 48 5.44 35.82 -19.73
CA LEU A 48 4.82 35.59 -21.05
C LEU A 48 3.34 36.03 -21.09
N GLU A 49 2.60 35.89 -19.99
CA GLU A 49 1.22 36.40 -19.90
C GLU A 49 1.16 37.93 -19.91
N SER A 50 2.17 38.60 -19.35
CA SER A 50 2.31 40.06 -19.40
C SER A 50 2.48 40.53 -20.85
N PHE A 51 3.32 39.84 -21.63
CA PHE A 51 3.49 40.09 -23.07
C PHE A 51 2.21 39.86 -23.88
N LYS A 52 1.44 38.82 -23.56
CA LYS A 52 0.15 38.53 -24.20
C LYS A 52 -0.87 39.66 -23.97
N SER A 53 -0.84 40.31 -22.80
CA SER A 53 -1.71 41.47 -22.53
C SER A 53 -1.33 42.67 -23.38
N LEU A 54 -0.03 42.92 -23.57
CA LEU A 54 0.50 44.00 -24.40
C LEU A 54 0.14 43.80 -25.88
N ALA A 55 0.32 42.57 -26.40
CA ALA A 55 -0.05 42.22 -27.78
C ALA A 55 -1.56 42.40 -28.04
N LYS A 56 -2.40 42.11 -27.04
CA LYS A 56 -3.85 42.28 -27.14
C LYS A 56 -4.25 43.76 -27.18
N GLN A 57 -3.57 44.63 -26.42
CA GLN A 57 -3.78 46.09 -26.49
C GLN A 57 -3.44 46.66 -27.88
N ILE A 58 -2.38 46.16 -28.51
CA ILE A 58 -2.00 46.55 -29.88
C ILE A 58 -3.07 46.09 -30.87
N GLN A 59 -3.63 44.89 -30.68
CA GLN A 59 -4.65 44.31 -31.57
C GLN A 59 -6.02 45.00 -31.44
N ASP A 60 -6.37 45.52 -30.27
CA ASP A 60 -7.66 46.18 -30.00
C ASP A 60 -7.71 47.65 -30.47
N THR A 61 -6.59 48.22 -30.95
CA THR A 61 -6.52 49.60 -31.44
C THR A 61 -6.94 49.68 -32.92
N GLN A 62 -8.22 49.96 -33.18
CA GLN A 62 -8.86 49.81 -34.50
C GLN A 62 -8.45 50.82 -35.60
N THR A 63 -7.63 51.83 -35.33
CA THR A 63 -7.14 52.76 -36.36
C THR A 63 -5.73 53.24 -36.02
N LEU A 64 -4.73 52.58 -36.58
CA LEU A 64 -3.34 53.04 -36.53
C LEU A 64 -3.07 53.96 -37.72
N GLN A 65 -2.85 55.26 -37.47
CA GLN A 65 -2.29 56.16 -38.47
C GLN A 65 -0.77 55.89 -38.59
N THR A 66 -0.18 56.09 -39.77
CA THR A 66 1.22 55.77 -40.07
C THR A 66 2.23 56.42 -39.11
N ASP A 67 1.93 57.61 -38.58
CA ASP A 67 2.78 58.31 -37.61
C ASP A 67 2.79 57.67 -36.20
N ASP A 68 1.75 56.90 -35.84
CA ASP A 68 1.69 56.16 -34.57
C ASP A 68 2.45 54.84 -34.66
N ILE A 69 2.52 54.23 -35.85
CA ILE A 69 3.28 53.00 -36.12
C ILE A 69 4.79 53.29 -36.07
N ASP A 70 5.24 54.39 -36.67
CA ASP A 70 6.65 54.79 -36.62
C ASP A 70 7.09 55.12 -35.20
N LYS A 71 6.24 55.73 -34.37
CA LYS A 71 6.53 55.94 -32.94
C LYS A 71 6.62 54.65 -32.11
N ILE A 72 5.82 53.65 -32.45
CA ILE A 72 5.83 52.33 -31.79
C ILE A 72 7.05 51.51 -32.26
N LEU A 73 7.46 51.64 -33.52
CA LEU A 73 8.60 50.93 -34.12
C LEU A 73 9.95 51.63 -33.88
N GLU A 74 9.99 52.95 -33.63
CA GLU A 74 11.20 53.71 -33.30
C GLU A 74 11.75 53.40 -31.90
N GLU A 75 10.99 52.72 -31.04
CA GLU A 75 11.54 52.26 -29.78
C GLU A 75 12.49 51.08 -30.01
N GLU A 76 13.80 51.38 -29.94
CA GLU A 76 14.91 50.44 -29.70
C GLU A 76 14.55 49.29 -28.74
N ASN A 77 13.57 49.51 -27.85
CA ASN A 77 13.04 48.56 -26.90
C ASN A 77 12.37 47.33 -27.54
N ILE A 78 11.60 47.46 -28.63
CA ILE A 78 10.83 46.32 -29.17
C ILE A 78 11.76 45.31 -29.86
N LEU A 79 12.69 45.78 -30.69
CA LEU A 79 13.71 44.92 -31.30
C LEU A 79 14.63 44.28 -30.25
N LYS A 80 15.02 45.02 -29.20
CA LYS A 80 15.75 44.46 -28.05
C LYS A 80 14.93 43.40 -27.32
N LEU A 81 13.64 43.63 -27.11
CA LEU A 81 12.71 42.68 -26.51
C LEU A 81 12.57 41.40 -27.35
N PHE A 82 12.41 41.52 -28.67
CA PHE A 82 12.33 40.36 -29.57
C PHE A 82 13.62 39.54 -29.54
N ASN A 83 14.78 40.20 -29.60
CA ASN A 83 16.07 39.51 -29.51
C ASN A 83 16.27 38.83 -28.16
N GLN A 84 15.83 39.46 -27.05
CA GLN A 84 15.84 38.84 -25.73
C GLN A 84 14.90 37.63 -25.67
N LEU A 85 13.70 37.76 -26.23
CA LEU A 85 12.72 36.67 -26.24
C LEU A 85 13.21 35.48 -27.08
N ASP A 86 13.86 35.74 -28.21
CA ASP A 86 14.44 34.72 -29.08
C ASP A 86 15.65 34.05 -28.41
N GLN A 87 16.49 34.82 -27.70
CA GLN A 87 17.58 34.26 -26.88
C GLN A 87 17.05 33.38 -25.74
N GLU A 88 16.01 33.82 -25.04
CA GLU A 88 15.38 33.04 -23.97
C GLU A 88 14.70 31.78 -24.52
N TYR A 89 14.01 31.87 -25.67
CA TYR A 89 13.40 30.74 -26.34
C TYR A 89 14.45 29.70 -26.75
N ASN A 90 15.55 30.14 -27.38
CA ASN A 90 16.63 29.24 -27.78
C ASN A 90 17.34 28.62 -26.57
N SER A 91 17.52 29.37 -25.49
CA SER A 91 18.05 28.87 -24.22
C SER A 91 17.16 27.80 -23.60
N LEU A 92 15.85 28.06 -23.51
CA LEU A 92 14.87 27.13 -22.97
C LEU A 92 14.78 25.86 -23.82
N ASN A 93 14.74 25.99 -25.14
CA ASN A 93 14.71 24.85 -26.06
C ASN A 93 15.98 24.00 -25.94
N THR A 94 17.15 24.63 -25.76
CA THR A 94 18.40 23.91 -25.49
C THR A 94 18.34 23.14 -24.17
N HIS A 95 17.82 23.76 -23.12
CA HIS A 95 17.66 23.10 -21.82
C HIS A 95 16.71 21.90 -21.88
N ILE A 96 15.56 22.05 -22.56
CA ILE A 96 14.59 20.97 -22.77
C ILE A 96 15.23 19.83 -23.56
N ASN A 97 15.95 20.13 -24.65
CA ASN A 97 16.62 19.11 -25.47
C ASN A 97 17.71 18.38 -24.70
N LEU A 98 18.53 19.10 -23.92
CA LEU A 98 19.54 18.48 -23.06
C LEU A 98 18.91 17.59 -21.98
N HIS A 99 17.82 18.04 -21.35
CA HIS A 99 17.10 17.23 -20.37
C HIS A 99 16.47 15.99 -21.00
N MET A 100 15.87 16.11 -22.19
CA MET A 100 15.30 14.99 -22.94
C MET A 100 16.38 13.97 -23.35
N LEU A 101 17.54 14.44 -23.80
CA LEU A 101 18.70 13.59 -24.11
C LEU A 101 19.17 12.83 -22.85
N ALA A 102 19.36 13.53 -21.72
CA ALA A 102 19.78 12.91 -20.46
C ALA A 102 18.77 11.88 -19.96
N MET A 103 17.46 12.15 -20.06
CA MET A 103 16.41 11.19 -19.72
C MET A 103 16.44 9.95 -20.65
N THR A 104 16.63 10.15 -21.95
CA THR A 104 16.67 9.06 -22.94
C THR A 104 17.89 8.17 -22.71
N GLU A 105 19.05 8.76 -22.42
CA GLU A 105 20.28 8.03 -22.09
C GLU A 105 20.13 7.23 -20.81
N THR A 106 19.53 7.82 -19.77
CA THR A 106 19.23 7.15 -18.49
C THR A 106 18.25 6.00 -18.67
N LEU A 107 17.21 6.18 -19.49
CA LEU A 107 16.24 5.14 -19.81
C LEU A 107 16.93 3.98 -20.57
N HIS A 108 17.78 4.32 -21.54
CA HIS A 108 18.49 3.34 -22.36
C HIS A 108 19.47 2.49 -21.53
N THR A 109 20.30 3.12 -20.69
CA THR A 109 21.16 2.39 -19.73
C THR A 109 20.33 1.55 -18.77
N GLY A 110 19.18 2.09 -18.32
CA GLY A 110 18.25 1.38 -17.46
C GLY A 110 17.72 0.08 -18.07
N VAL A 111 17.30 0.12 -19.34
CA VAL A 111 16.78 -1.04 -20.09
C VAL A 111 17.90 -2.04 -20.38
N GLN A 112 19.07 -1.58 -20.82
CA GLN A 112 20.22 -2.45 -21.07
C GLN A 112 20.66 -3.20 -19.81
N SER A 113 20.65 -2.54 -18.66
CA SER A 113 20.96 -3.16 -17.37
C SER A 113 19.98 -4.31 -17.04
N ILE A 114 18.68 -4.11 -17.24
CA ILE A 114 17.65 -5.15 -16.99
C ILE A 114 17.82 -6.31 -17.97
N GLU A 115 18.01 -6.02 -19.27
CA GLU A 115 18.22 -7.06 -20.28
C GLU A 115 19.48 -7.88 -19.99
N SER A 116 20.54 -7.25 -19.49
CA SER A 116 21.78 -7.96 -19.12
C SER A 116 21.56 -8.92 -17.95
N LYS A 117 20.83 -8.50 -16.91
CA LYS A 117 20.45 -9.35 -15.77
C LYS A 117 19.62 -10.54 -16.24
N ILE A 118 18.56 -10.30 -17.03
CA ILE A 118 17.71 -11.36 -17.58
C ILE A 118 18.52 -12.36 -18.39
N ARG A 119 19.41 -11.89 -19.28
CA ARG A 119 20.25 -12.78 -20.09
C ARG A 119 21.22 -13.59 -19.24
N SER A 120 21.81 -12.99 -18.20
CA SER A 120 22.73 -13.71 -17.30
C SER A 120 22.04 -14.86 -16.57
N ILE A 121 20.84 -14.63 -16.03
CA ILE A 121 20.06 -15.68 -15.37
C ILE A 121 19.60 -16.74 -16.38
N ALA A 122 19.19 -16.33 -17.59
CA ALA A 122 18.82 -17.26 -18.65
C ALA A 122 19.99 -18.17 -19.09
N GLN A 123 21.24 -17.68 -19.03
CA GLN A 123 22.41 -18.49 -19.36
C GLN A 123 22.58 -19.68 -18.41
N ALA A 124 22.25 -19.52 -17.13
CA ALA A 124 22.25 -20.64 -16.16
C ALA A 124 21.12 -21.66 -16.43
N ALA A 125 20.13 -21.30 -17.25
CA ALA A 125 18.99 -22.14 -17.66
C ALA A 125 19.12 -22.68 -19.09
N ASP A 126 20.36 -22.93 -19.55
CA ASP A 126 20.69 -23.37 -20.91
C ASP A 126 20.28 -22.38 -22.02
N SER A 127 19.99 -21.12 -21.69
CA SER A 127 19.59 -20.06 -22.63
C SER A 127 18.40 -20.40 -23.54
N THR A 128 17.47 -21.23 -23.07
CA THR A 128 16.26 -21.56 -23.84
C THR A 128 15.40 -20.31 -24.06
N PRO A 129 14.76 -20.14 -25.24
CA PRO A 129 13.80 -19.04 -25.46
C PRO A 129 12.72 -18.97 -24.37
N GLU A 130 12.31 -20.12 -23.84
CA GLU A 130 11.35 -20.26 -22.76
C GLU A 130 11.89 -19.68 -21.44
N SER A 131 13.16 -19.89 -21.10
CA SER A 131 13.77 -19.32 -19.88
C SER A 131 13.83 -17.80 -19.92
N VAL A 132 14.18 -17.21 -21.07
CA VAL A 132 14.18 -15.76 -21.27
C VAL A 132 12.76 -15.22 -21.12
N LYS A 133 11.77 -15.87 -21.75
CA LYS A 133 10.36 -15.46 -21.65
C LYS A 133 9.83 -15.59 -20.21
N CYS A 134 10.21 -16.65 -19.50
CA CYS A 134 9.88 -16.85 -18.09
C CYS A 134 10.37 -15.67 -17.24
N LEU A 135 11.64 -15.28 -17.40
CA LEU A 135 12.25 -14.18 -16.67
C LEU A 135 11.63 -12.82 -17.01
N GLN A 136 11.33 -12.58 -18.29
CA GLN A 136 10.61 -11.37 -18.72
C GLN A 136 9.23 -11.27 -18.07
N ASN A 137 8.51 -12.39 -17.99
CA ASN A 137 7.20 -12.45 -17.38
C ASN A 137 7.23 -12.47 -15.85
N LEU A 138 8.33 -12.92 -15.24
CA LEU A 138 8.55 -12.85 -13.80
C LEU A 138 8.85 -11.41 -13.37
N PHE A 139 9.74 -10.73 -14.11
CA PHE A 139 10.20 -9.38 -13.80
C PHE A 139 9.04 -8.37 -13.71
N ILE A 140 9.10 -7.50 -12.72
CA ILE A 140 8.15 -6.38 -12.53
C ILE A 140 8.94 -5.08 -12.43
N THR A 141 9.91 -5.06 -11.52
CA THR A 141 10.68 -3.89 -11.17
C THR A 141 12.07 -4.30 -10.70
N ASP A 142 12.99 -3.35 -10.70
CA ASP A 142 14.30 -3.49 -10.10
C ASP A 142 14.27 -2.86 -8.69
N PRO A 143 14.35 -3.66 -7.61
CA PRO A 143 14.28 -3.16 -6.24
C PRO A 143 15.34 -2.08 -5.95
N ALA A 144 16.55 -2.19 -6.51
CA ALA A 144 17.60 -1.21 -6.28
C ALA A 144 17.26 0.15 -6.88
N LYS A 145 16.61 0.17 -8.07
CA LYS A 145 16.11 1.41 -8.68
C LYS A 145 14.93 1.98 -7.90
N ASP A 146 14.05 1.13 -7.38
CA ASP A 146 12.93 1.56 -6.56
C ASP A 146 13.40 2.24 -5.28
N ARG A 147 14.39 1.64 -4.62
CA ARG A 147 15.06 2.21 -3.45
C ARG A 147 15.70 3.57 -3.78
N ALA A 148 16.45 3.66 -4.88
CA ALA A 148 17.06 4.91 -5.31
C ALA A 148 16.02 6.00 -5.60
N LYS A 149 14.91 5.65 -6.26
CA LYS A 149 13.78 6.56 -6.51
C LYS A 149 13.14 7.07 -5.21
N LEU A 150 13.00 6.20 -4.22
CA LEU A 150 12.48 6.58 -2.90
C LEU A 150 13.42 7.57 -2.19
N ILE A 151 14.74 7.32 -2.22
CA ILE A 151 15.73 8.25 -1.66
C ILE A 151 15.66 9.61 -2.35
N THR A 152 15.65 9.65 -3.69
CA THR A 152 15.57 10.91 -4.44
C THR A 152 14.27 11.68 -4.16
N SER A 153 13.15 10.98 -3.97
CA SER A 153 11.84 11.62 -3.76
C SER A 153 11.56 12.03 -2.31
N LYS A 154 12.10 11.30 -1.32
CA LYS A 154 11.86 11.53 0.11
C LYS A 154 13.00 12.25 0.81
N GLY A 155 14.17 12.35 0.18
CA GLY A 155 15.40 12.92 0.74
C GLY A 155 16.38 11.84 1.19
N GLU A 156 17.65 12.22 1.32
CA GLU A 156 18.71 11.33 1.80
C GLU A 156 18.53 10.95 3.27
N LEU A 157 19.03 9.77 3.63
CA LEU A 157 19.10 9.34 5.03
C LEU A 157 20.07 10.23 5.81
N VAL A 158 19.58 10.83 6.89
CA VAL A 158 20.44 11.53 7.84
C VAL A 158 21.02 10.50 8.81
N LEU A 159 22.35 10.39 8.83
CA LEU A 159 23.05 9.47 9.72
C LEU A 159 22.64 9.69 11.19
N GLY A 160 22.42 8.62 11.93
CA GLY A 160 21.99 8.67 13.33
C GLY A 160 20.48 8.66 13.57
N THR A 161 19.64 8.99 12.59
CA THR A 161 18.18 9.13 12.85
C THR A 161 17.44 7.81 13.03
N CYS A 162 17.98 6.72 12.48
CA CYS A 162 17.34 5.40 12.50
C CYS A 162 18.06 4.40 13.42
N ASP A 163 19.23 4.75 13.99
CA ASP A 163 20.08 3.83 14.76
C ASP A 163 19.40 3.26 16.00
N TRP A 164 18.43 3.99 16.56
CA TRP A 164 17.66 3.55 17.72
C TRP A 164 16.96 2.20 17.51
N ILE A 165 16.60 1.84 16.28
CA ILE A 165 15.89 0.57 16.00
C ILE A 165 16.78 -0.63 16.33
N THR A 166 18.09 -0.51 16.06
CA THR A 166 19.08 -1.59 16.25
C THR A 166 19.34 -1.89 17.72
N GLN A 167 18.94 -0.98 18.61
CA GLN A 167 19.07 -1.09 20.05
C GLN A 167 17.79 -1.59 20.73
N ARG A 168 16.70 -1.73 19.97
CA ARG A 168 15.42 -2.23 20.50
C ARG A 168 15.52 -3.72 20.80
N LYS A 169 15.01 -4.12 21.96
CA LYS A 169 14.97 -5.53 22.35
C LYS A 169 14.20 -6.37 21.33
N GLU A 170 13.08 -5.87 20.82
CA GLU A 170 12.25 -6.55 19.83
C GLU A 170 13.01 -6.81 18.52
N PHE A 171 13.87 -5.86 18.12
CA PHE A 171 14.72 -6.01 16.94
C PHE A 171 15.85 -7.02 17.19
N LEU A 172 16.53 -6.92 18.34
CA LEU A 172 17.61 -7.84 18.74
C LEU A 172 17.12 -9.28 18.90
N ASP A 173 15.96 -9.46 19.54
CA ASP A 173 15.33 -10.77 19.72
C ASP A 173 14.94 -11.40 18.37
N TRP A 174 14.41 -10.59 17.44
CA TRP A 174 14.13 -11.02 16.07
C TRP A 174 15.41 -11.33 15.28
N GLN A 175 16.46 -10.52 15.42
CA GLN A 175 17.73 -10.73 14.72
C GLN A 175 18.42 -12.02 15.17
N ALA A 176 18.29 -12.38 16.45
CA ALA A 176 18.85 -13.59 17.03
C ALA A 176 18.00 -14.85 16.76
N SER A 177 16.76 -14.72 16.28
CA SER A 177 15.88 -15.86 16.03
C SER A 177 16.20 -16.54 14.69
N ASN A 178 15.92 -17.86 14.59
CA ASN A 178 16.12 -18.63 13.36
C ASN A 178 14.93 -18.48 12.38
N GLY A 179 14.46 -17.24 12.23
CA GLY A 179 13.23 -16.90 11.51
C GLY A 179 12.19 -16.23 12.41
N GLY A 180 11.33 -15.40 11.81
CA GLY A 180 10.29 -14.65 12.52
C GLY A 180 9.83 -13.41 11.75
N LEU A 181 8.70 -12.84 12.19
CA LEU A 181 8.13 -11.61 11.65
C LEU A 181 8.35 -10.47 12.64
N LEU A 182 9.06 -9.42 12.22
CA LEU A 182 9.10 -8.14 12.92
C LEU A 182 8.14 -7.17 12.24
N TRP A 183 7.04 -6.84 12.93
CA TRP A 183 6.06 -5.89 12.43
C TRP A 183 6.33 -4.48 12.95
N ILE A 184 6.71 -3.57 12.05
CA ILE A 184 6.93 -2.15 12.37
C ILE A 184 5.72 -1.35 11.90
N SER A 185 4.97 -0.79 12.84
CA SER A 185 3.81 0.06 12.58
C SER A 185 4.01 1.48 13.10
N GLY A 186 3.28 2.43 12.51
CA GLY A 186 3.35 3.83 12.90
C GLY A 186 2.42 4.69 12.05
N GLY A 187 2.03 5.85 12.57
CA GLY A 187 1.21 6.82 11.86
C GLY A 187 1.84 7.34 10.56
N PRO A 188 1.05 8.00 9.69
CA PRO A 188 1.59 8.66 8.51
C PRO A 188 2.61 9.73 8.90
N GLY A 189 3.71 9.86 8.14
CA GLY A 189 4.74 10.88 8.38
C GLY A 189 5.82 10.54 9.41
N LEU A 190 5.75 9.42 10.13
CA LEU A 190 6.75 9.02 11.14
C LEU A 190 8.04 8.40 10.58
N GLY A 191 8.29 8.53 9.26
CA GLY A 191 9.54 8.06 8.65
C GLY A 191 9.65 6.54 8.45
N LYS A 192 8.54 5.78 8.44
CA LYS A 192 8.56 4.31 8.20
C LYS A 192 9.34 3.90 6.95
N THR A 193 9.09 4.56 5.82
CA THR A 193 9.80 4.30 4.57
C THR A 193 11.29 4.64 4.66
N MET A 194 11.66 5.70 5.39
CA MET A 194 13.08 6.00 5.62
C MET A 194 13.72 4.94 6.52
N LEU A 195 13.00 4.46 7.53
CA LEU A 195 13.45 3.38 8.40
C LEU A 195 13.62 2.07 7.62
N SER A 196 12.71 1.72 6.70
CA SER A 196 12.88 0.52 5.86
C SER A 196 14.07 0.65 4.91
N ILE A 197 14.30 1.82 4.30
CA ILE A 197 15.52 2.10 3.50
C ILE A 197 16.79 1.93 4.35
N TYR A 198 16.80 2.44 5.59
CA TYR A 198 17.90 2.24 6.53
C TYR A 198 18.13 0.77 6.83
N LEU A 199 17.06 0.01 7.13
CA LEU A 199 17.14 -1.41 7.44
C LEU A 199 17.69 -2.22 6.26
N THR A 200 17.39 -1.86 5.01
CA THR A 200 17.98 -2.55 3.85
C THR A 200 19.51 -2.46 3.84
N GLU A 201 20.10 -1.30 4.16
CA GLU A 201 21.55 -1.13 4.23
C GLU A 201 22.15 -1.78 5.49
N TYR A 202 21.50 -1.60 6.64
CA TYR A 202 21.95 -2.15 7.90
C TYR A 202 22.04 -3.68 7.84
N LEU A 203 20.99 -4.34 7.33
CA LEU A 203 20.93 -5.80 7.23
C LEU A 203 21.94 -6.35 6.22
N SER A 204 22.16 -5.68 5.09
CA SER A 204 23.21 -6.07 4.14
C SER A 204 24.63 -5.90 4.70
N SER A 205 24.83 -4.99 5.67
CA SER A 205 26.16 -4.67 6.22
C SER A 205 26.51 -5.44 7.49
N SER A 206 25.52 -5.67 8.36
CA SER A 206 25.72 -6.21 9.71
C SER A 206 25.91 -7.72 9.75
N PHE A 207 25.52 -8.41 8.69
CA PHE A 207 25.64 -9.87 8.57
C PHE A 207 26.82 -10.30 7.68
N ARG A 208 27.84 -9.45 7.53
CA ARG A 208 29.07 -9.83 6.82
C ARG A 208 29.74 -11.02 7.52
N PRO A 209 30.31 -11.98 6.76
CA PRO A 209 30.85 -13.20 7.33
C PRO A 209 32.05 -12.89 8.23
N SER A 210 31.85 -13.03 9.54
CA SER A 210 32.90 -13.23 10.53
C SER A 210 33.25 -14.72 10.48
N ASP A 211 34.26 -15.08 9.68
CA ASP A 211 35.08 -16.32 9.60
C ASP A 211 34.49 -17.72 9.87
N ASN A 212 33.22 -17.91 10.27
CA ASN A 212 32.61 -19.20 10.60
C ASN A 212 31.05 -19.20 10.63
N ALA A 213 30.37 -18.21 10.04
CA ALA A 213 28.90 -18.18 9.98
C ALA A 213 28.40 -18.24 8.53
N ASN A 214 27.41 -19.09 8.29
CA ASN A 214 26.71 -19.26 7.02
C ASN A 214 26.30 -17.90 6.42
N GLY A 215 26.33 -17.77 5.09
CA GLY A 215 26.06 -16.49 4.41
C GLY A 215 24.67 -15.90 4.71
N HIS A 216 24.50 -14.62 4.41
CA HIS A 216 23.24 -13.89 4.56
C HIS A 216 22.79 -13.25 3.26
N LEU A 217 21.51 -13.37 2.95
CA LEU A 217 20.86 -12.73 1.81
C LEU A 217 19.77 -11.77 2.30
N SER A 218 19.99 -10.48 2.06
CA SER A 218 19.02 -9.41 2.33
C SER A 218 18.28 -9.05 1.04
N MET A 219 16.96 -9.16 1.06
CA MET A 219 16.05 -8.82 -0.03
C MET A 219 15.03 -7.79 0.43
N TYR A 220 14.47 -7.03 -0.50
CA TYR A 220 13.51 -6.00 -0.16
C TYR A 220 12.49 -5.75 -1.28
N PHE A 221 11.32 -5.26 -0.89
CA PHE A 221 10.29 -4.83 -1.83
C PHE A 221 9.53 -3.63 -1.25
N PHE A 222 9.34 -2.61 -2.06
CA PHE A 222 8.59 -1.41 -1.70
C PHE A 222 7.26 -1.43 -2.44
N CYS A 223 6.15 -1.50 -1.73
CA CYS A 223 4.84 -1.34 -2.32
C CYS A 223 4.59 0.13 -2.70
N ASP A 224 3.82 0.35 -3.76
CA ASP A 224 3.44 1.70 -4.20
C ASP A 224 1.99 1.67 -4.68
N ALA A 225 1.08 2.33 -3.96
CA ALA A 225 -0.35 2.38 -4.29
C ALA A 225 -0.60 3.02 -5.67
N LYS A 226 0.30 3.91 -6.14
CA LYS A 226 0.20 4.59 -7.43
C LYS A 226 0.62 3.69 -8.58
N ASP A 227 1.35 2.62 -8.29
CA ASP A 227 1.82 1.66 -9.28
C ASP A 227 1.00 0.36 -9.20
N ASN A 228 0.15 0.15 -10.21
CA ASN A 228 -0.70 -1.04 -10.30
C ASN A 228 0.06 -2.36 -10.44
N THR A 229 1.35 -2.29 -10.76
CA THR A 229 2.23 -3.45 -10.86
C THR A 229 2.92 -3.78 -9.53
N ARG A 230 2.92 -2.86 -8.55
CA ARG A 230 3.60 -3.00 -7.24
C ARG A 230 2.68 -2.90 -6.03
N ASN A 231 1.36 -3.02 -6.24
CA ASN A 231 0.35 -2.90 -5.20
C ASN A 231 -0.41 -4.21 -4.95
N ASN A 232 0.23 -5.38 -5.05
CA ASN A 232 -0.42 -6.65 -4.73
C ASN A 232 0.58 -7.71 -4.27
N ALA A 233 0.09 -8.78 -3.64
CA ALA A 233 0.91 -9.83 -3.06
C ALA A 233 1.69 -10.64 -4.12
N ALA A 234 1.09 -10.89 -5.30
CA ALA A 234 1.80 -11.55 -6.39
C ALA A 234 3.01 -10.73 -6.86
N ALA A 235 2.89 -9.40 -6.88
CA ALA A 235 3.99 -8.52 -7.23
C ALA A 235 5.17 -8.60 -6.23
N ILE A 236 4.86 -8.63 -4.94
CA ILE A 236 5.87 -8.82 -3.88
C ILE A 236 6.62 -10.13 -4.13
N LEU A 237 5.91 -11.24 -4.31
CA LEU A 237 6.54 -12.54 -4.52
C LEU A 237 7.36 -12.59 -5.81
N ARG A 238 6.86 -12.02 -6.90
CA ARG A 238 7.62 -11.91 -8.16
C ARG A 238 8.93 -11.14 -7.98
N GLY A 239 8.89 -10.02 -7.23
CA GLY A 239 10.09 -9.24 -6.91
C GLY A 239 11.09 -9.98 -6.01
N LEU A 240 10.61 -10.78 -5.05
CA LEU A 240 11.47 -11.59 -4.19
C LEU A 240 12.08 -12.79 -4.94
N LEU A 241 11.28 -13.48 -5.75
CA LEU A 241 11.74 -14.56 -6.62
C LEU A 241 12.83 -14.08 -7.58
N PHE A 242 12.67 -12.88 -8.16
CA PHE A 242 13.69 -12.30 -9.02
C PHE A 242 15.00 -12.02 -8.28
N GLN A 243 14.95 -11.48 -7.04
CA GLN A 243 16.14 -11.26 -6.21
C GLN A 243 16.84 -12.57 -5.81
N LEU A 244 16.08 -13.65 -5.56
CA LEU A 244 16.66 -14.98 -5.33
C LEU A 244 17.44 -15.46 -6.57
N LEU A 245 16.90 -15.23 -7.77
CA LEU A 245 17.58 -15.59 -9.03
C LEU A 245 18.81 -14.73 -9.33
N GLU A 246 18.80 -13.46 -8.91
CA GLU A 246 19.99 -12.60 -8.99
C GLU A 246 21.12 -13.10 -8.08
N HIS A 247 20.78 -13.72 -6.93
CA HIS A 247 21.75 -14.32 -6.02
C HIS A 247 22.23 -15.70 -6.50
N ASP A 248 21.30 -16.60 -6.83
CA ASP A 248 21.60 -17.94 -7.35
C ASP A 248 20.74 -18.23 -8.59
N MET A 249 21.40 -18.16 -9.75
CA MET A 249 20.76 -18.34 -11.04
C MET A 249 20.29 -19.78 -11.27
N GLU A 250 20.86 -20.78 -10.58
CA GLU A 250 20.43 -22.18 -10.74
C GLU A 250 19.01 -22.42 -10.21
N LEU A 251 18.51 -21.55 -9.33
CA LEU A 251 17.16 -21.66 -8.77
C LEU A 251 16.06 -21.57 -9.83
N ILE A 252 16.37 -21.08 -11.04
CA ILE A 252 15.44 -21.04 -12.18
C ILE A 252 14.88 -22.44 -12.53
N LYS A 253 15.62 -23.52 -12.25
CA LYS A 253 15.18 -24.91 -12.43
C LYS A 253 13.90 -25.25 -11.67
N HIS A 254 13.59 -24.49 -10.62
CA HIS A 254 12.39 -24.65 -9.82
C HIS A 254 11.16 -23.97 -10.44
N ILE A 255 11.35 -22.88 -11.17
CA ILE A 255 10.26 -22.10 -11.78
C ILE A 255 9.87 -22.67 -13.14
N LEU A 256 10.84 -23.09 -13.94
CA LEU A 256 10.64 -23.53 -15.33
C LEU A 256 9.58 -24.63 -15.50
N PRO A 257 9.53 -25.70 -14.68
CA PRO A 257 8.51 -26.75 -14.85
C PRO A 257 7.09 -26.22 -14.70
N SER A 258 6.84 -25.37 -13.70
CA SER A 258 5.53 -24.75 -13.49
C SER A 258 5.21 -23.76 -14.61
N TYR A 259 6.20 -23.01 -15.07
CA TYR A 259 6.04 -22.03 -16.14
C TYR A 259 5.79 -22.68 -17.51
N GLN A 260 6.39 -23.84 -17.81
CA GLN A 260 6.13 -24.57 -19.06
C GLN A 260 4.65 -24.92 -19.22
N VAL A 261 3.98 -25.25 -18.12
CA VAL A 261 2.54 -25.61 -18.11
C VAL A 261 1.65 -24.38 -18.05
N GLN A 262 1.93 -23.44 -17.14
CA GLN A 262 1.02 -22.33 -16.82
C GLN A 262 1.31 -21.06 -17.61
N GLN A 263 2.52 -20.91 -18.14
CA GLN A 263 3.00 -19.71 -18.84
C GLN A 263 2.77 -18.45 -17.98
N GLU A 264 2.29 -17.36 -18.60
CA GLU A 264 2.03 -16.07 -17.96
C GLU A 264 1.07 -16.16 -16.77
N ARG A 265 0.15 -17.14 -16.76
CA ARG A 265 -0.84 -17.33 -15.68
C ARG A 265 -0.18 -17.66 -14.34
N LEU A 266 1.04 -18.22 -14.34
CA LEU A 266 1.81 -18.46 -13.13
C LEU A 266 2.07 -17.17 -12.35
N PHE A 267 2.21 -16.06 -13.06
CA PHE A 267 2.60 -14.75 -12.51
C PHE A 267 1.43 -13.79 -12.34
N GLU A 268 0.20 -14.27 -12.55
CA GLU A 268 -1.04 -13.53 -12.32
C GLU A 268 -1.42 -13.51 -10.83
N GLN A 269 -2.30 -12.57 -10.45
CA GLN A 269 -2.70 -12.37 -9.04
C GLN A 269 -3.39 -13.61 -8.42
N ASN A 270 -4.04 -14.44 -9.23
CA ASN A 270 -4.77 -15.62 -8.77
C ASN A 270 -3.87 -16.83 -8.46
N SER A 271 -2.56 -16.71 -8.71
CA SER A 271 -1.57 -17.79 -8.54
C SER A 271 -0.69 -17.60 -7.31
N LEU A 272 -1.20 -16.89 -6.28
CA LEU A 272 -0.45 -16.53 -5.08
C LEU A 272 0.13 -17.74 -4.36
N GLU A 273 -0.68 -18.78 -4.17
CA GLU A 273 -0.28 -20.02 -3.50
C GLU A 273 0.84 -20.74 -4.26
N GLY A 274 0.76 -20.70 -5.60
CA GLY A 274 1.80 -21.26 -6.48
C GLY A 274 3.13 -20.49 -6.36
N LEU A 275 3.07 -19.16 -6.40
CA LEU A 275 4.24 -18.30 -6.23
C LEU A 275 4.86 -18.43 -4.84
N TRP A 276 4.04 -18.56 -3.81
CA TRP A 276 4.49 -18.79 -2.44
C TRP A 276 5.19 -20.15 -2.30
N GLY A 277 4.62 -21.19 -2.91
CA GLY A 277 5.25 -22.51 -2.97
C GLY A 277 6.61 -22.48 -3.65
N LEU A 278 6.74 -21.77 -4.78
CA LEU A 278 8.01 -21.58 -5.48
C LEU A 278 9.02 -20.82 -4.61
N PHE A 279 8.57 -19.76 -3.93
CA PHE A 279 9.42 -18.98 -3.04
C PHE A 279 10.00 -19.83 -1.91
N LEU A 280 9.15 -20.59 -1.20
CA LEU A 280 9.61 -21.49 -0.15
C LEU A 280 10.57 -22.56 -0.68
N LEU A 281 10.27 -23.11 -1.86
CA LEU A 281 11.10 -24.14 -2.46
C LEU A 281 12.49 -23.59 -2.82
N MET A 282 12.58 -22.39 -3.38
CA MET A 282 13.84 -21.73 -3.70
C MET A 282 14.63 -21.36 -2.44
N VAL A 283 13.98 -20.82 -1.41
CA VAL A 283 14.64 -20.51 -0.13
C VAL A 283 15.19 -21.77 0.53
N ASN A 284 14.44 -22.87 0.53
CA ASN A 284 14.92 -24.14 1.09
C ASN A 284 16.10 -24.75 0.31
N SER A 285 16.19 -24.49 -1.00
CA SER A 285 17.33 -24.91 -1.83
C SER A 285 18.63 -24.15 -1.52
N LEU A 286 18.57 -23.02 -0.82
CA LEU A 286 19.74 -22.24 -0.41
C LEU A 286 20.45 -22.81 0.84
N GLY A 287 19.96 -23.91 1.41
CA GLY A 287 20.58 -24.59 2.54
C GLY A 287 20.56 -23.74 3.82
N ASP A 288 21.71 -23.57 4.45
CA ASP A 288 21.82 -22.84 5.72
C ASP A 288 21.97 -21.31 5.56
N LEU A 289 21.71 -20.78 4.35
CA LEU A 289 21.75 -19.35 4.09
C LEU A 289 20.62 -18.64 4.83
N GLN A 290 20.95 -17.65 5.65
CA GLN A 290 19.92 -16.84 6.32
C GLN A 290 19.33 -15.85 5.31
N VAL A 291 18.03 -15.93 5.06
CA VAL A 291 17.31 -15.04 4.14
C VAL A 291 16.46 -14.05 4.93
N THR A 292 16.62 -12.76 4.67
CA THR A 292 15.85 -11.69 5.31
C THR A 292 15.14 -10.83 4.27
N CYS A 293 13.84 -10.58 4.46
CA CYS A 293 13.02 -9.79 3.56
C CYS A 293 12.51 -8.52 4.25
N VAL A 294 12.79 -7.34 3.69
CA VAL A 294 12.22 -6.05 4.13
C VAL A 294 11.07 -5.66 3.20
N LEU A 295 9.85 -5.58 3.73
CA LEU A 295 8.66 -5.19 2.98
C LEU A 295 8.13 -3.86 3.50
N ASP A 296 8.13 -2.82 2.66
CA ASP A 296 7.61 -1.49 3.00
C ASP A 296 6.27 -1.23 2.30
N GLY A 297 5.37 -0.52 2.98
CA GLY A 297 4.12 -0.07 2.38
C GLY A 297 3.10 -1.19 2.12
N LEU A 298 3.11 -2.28 2.89
CA LEU A 298 2.14 -3.36 2.70
C LEU A 298 0.69 -2.85 2.70
N ASP A 299 0.37 -1.79 3.45
CA ASP A 299 -0.93 -1.12 3.45
C ASP A 299 -1.33 -0.47 2.13
N GLU A 300 -0.37 -0.24 1.22
CA GLU A 300 -0.57 0.27 -0.13
C GLU A 300 -1.00 -0.80 -1.14
N CYS A 301 -0.95 -2.08 -0.76
CA CYS A 301 -1.45 -3.16 -1.60
C CYS A 301 -2.99 -3.17 -1.68
N ARG A 302 -3.50 -3.45 -2.88
CA ARG A 302 -4.88 -3.81 -3.18
C ARG A 302 -5.21 -5.15 -2.52
N PHE A 303 -5.49 -5.11 -1.24
CA PHE A 303 -6.36 -6.12 -0.67
C PHE A 303 -7.79 -5.72 -1.05
N LEU A 304 -8.63 -6.69 -1.41
CA LEU A 304 -10.08 -6.52 -1.34
C LEU A 304 -10.44 -6.27 0.14
N ARG A 305 -10.19 -5.05 0.63
CA ARG A 305 -10.64 -4.60 1.94
C ARG A 305 -12.05 -4.09 1.74
N VAL A 306 -13.03 -4.91 2.07
CA VAL A 306 -14.26 -4.34 2.63
C VAL A 306 -13.83 -3.77 3.98
N ARG A 307 -13.59 -2.46 4.04
CA ARG A 307 -13.38 -1.78 5.31
C ARG A 307 -14.71 -1.82 6.07
N LEU A 308 -14.82 -2.77 6.98
CA LEU A 308 -15.87 -2.81 8.02
C LEU A 308 -15.49 -1.89 9.20
N ASP A 309 -14.68 -0.85 8.96
CA ASP A 309 -14.39 0.13 10.00
C ASP A 309 -15.70 0.83 10.39
N PRO A 310 -16.00 0.97 11.69
CA PRO A 310 -17.23 1.60 12.17
C PRO A 310 -17.39 3.08 11.74
N ASP A 311 -16.35 3.68 11.15
CA ASP A 311 -16.35 5.04 10.60
C ASP A 311 -16.89 5.15 9.16
N ALA A 312 -17.26 4.05 8.50
CA ALA A 312 -17.96 4.06 7.21
C ALA A 312 -19.45 4.46 7.41
N LYS A 313 -19.67 5.74 7.68
CA LYS A 313 -20.87 6.34 8.28
C LYS A 313 -22.21 6.27 7.52
N THR A 314 -22.34 5.58 6.38
CA THR A 314 -23.60 5.66 5.60
C THR A 314 -24.21 4.34 5.14
N GLU A 315 -23.44 3.29 4.87
CA GLU A 315 -24.02 2.05 4.31
C GLU A 315 -24.15 0.91 5.34
N VAL A 316 -23.26 0.84 6.35
CA VAL A 316 -23.31 -0.19 7.41
C VAL A 316 -24.40 0.10 8.45
N SER A 317 -24.80 1.36 8.62
CA SER A 317 -25.78 1.77 9.65
C SER A 317 -27.21 1.27 9.37
N ALA A 318 -27.63 1.17 8.11
CA ALA A 318 -28.98 0.70 7.77
C ALA A 318 -29.12 -0.82 7.98
N GLY A 319 -28.10 -1.58 7.58
CA GLY A 319 -28.07 -3.04 7.78
C GLY A 319 -28.01 -3.42 9.26
N LEU A 320 -27.25 -2.67 10.07
CA LEU A 320 -27.18 -2.92 11.51
C LEU A 320 -28.50 -2.58 12.21
N GLU A 321 -29.16 -1.49 11.84
CA GLU A 321 -30.47 -1.14 12.40
C GLU A 321 -31.53 -2.20 12.10
N GLN A 322 -31.53 -2.75 10.88
CA GLN A 322 -32.39 -3.87 10.52
C GLN A 322 -32.06 -5.12 11.33
N TYR A 323 -30.76 -5.45 11.47
CA TYR A 323 -30.32 -6.59 12.28
C TYR A 323 -30.74 -6.47 13.75
N ILE A 324 -30.52 -5.32 14.39
CA ILE A 324 -30.97 -5.05 15.76
C ILE A 324 -32.49 -5.20 15.85
N SER A 325 -33.23 -4.60 14.90
CA SER A 325 -34.70 -4.67 14.90
C SER A 325 -35.21 -6.12 14.82
N THR A 326 -34.65 -6.93 13.92
CA THR A 326 -35.02 -8.34 13.77
C THR A 326 -34.68 -9.14 15.02
N ARG A 327 -33.46 -9.02 15.54
CA ARG A 327 -33.03 -9.81 16.70
C ARG A 327 -33.75 -9.42 18.00
N VAL A 328 -34.09 -8.14 18.18
CA VAL A 328 -34.91 -7.70 19.32
C VAL A 328 -36.35 -8.18 19.18
N ALA A 329 -36.91 -8.22 17.96
CA ALA A 329 -38.23 -8.80 17.73
C ALA A 329 -38.26 -10.30 18.06
N GLU A 330 -37.27 -11.06 17.56
CA GLU A 330 -37.10 -12.49 17.89
C GLU A 330 -36.97 -12.71 19.41
N LEU A 331 -36.14 -11.89 20.08
CA LEU A 331 -35.96 -11.96 21.53
C LEU A 331 -37.25 -11.63 22.29
N SER A 332 -37.96 -10.58 21.85
CA SER A 332 -39.21 -10.12 22.45
C SER A 332 -40.32 -11.17 22.32
N GLU A 333 -40.39 -11.87 21.19
CA GLU A 333 -41.34 -12.96 20.97
C GLU A 333 -40.99 -14.18 21.81
N SER A 334 -39.72 -14.58 21.82
CA SER A 334 -39.22 -15.73 22.60
C SER A 334 -39.39 -15.55 24.11
N ARG A 335 -39.15 -14.35 24.63
CA ARG A 335 -39.13 -14.05 26.07
C ARG A 335 -40.36 -13.28 26.54
N GLN A 336 -41.32 -13.02 25.66
CA GLN A 336 -42.55 -12.25 25.93
C GLN A 336 -42.28 -10.87 26.54
N TYR A 337 -41.34 -10.12 25.96
CA TYR A 337 -41.01 -8.78 26.46
C TYR A 337 -42.19 -7.81 26.27
N PRO A 338 -42.50 -6.96 27.28
CA PRO A 338 -43.37 -5.82 27.09
C PRO A 338 -42.83 -4.88 26.00
N ALA A 339 -43.72 -4.20 25.28
CA ALA A 339 -43.34 -3.31 24.18
C ALA A 339 -42.37 -2.21 24.62
N GLU A 340 -42.53 -1.69 25.85
CA GLU A 340 -41.63 -0.67 26.43
C GLU A 340 -40.23 -1.22 26.67
N LEU A 341 -40.11 -2.44 27.20
CA LEU A 341 -38.81 -3.09 27.44
C LEU A 341 -38.12 -3.40 26.11
N ALA A 342 -38.85 -3.95 25.13
CA ALA A 342 -38.30 -4.22 23.80
C ALA A 342 -37.79 -2.93 23.11
N PHE A 343 -38.53 -1.82 23.27
CA PHE A 343 -38.08 -0.51 22.79
C PHE A 343 -36.80 -0.05 23.48
N HIS A 344 -36.73 -0.19 24.81
CA HIS A 344 -35.55 0.21 25.59
C HIS A 344 -34.30 -0.62 25.25
N VAL A 345 -34.46 -1.94 25.09
CA VAL A 345 -33.41 -2.86 24.60
C VAL A 345 -32.91 -2.40 23.24
N LYS A 346 -33.82 -2.11 22.30
CA LYS A 346 -33.48 -1.65 20.95
C LYS A 346 -32.65 -0.36 20.97
N GLN A 347 -33.06 0.64 21.75
CA GLN A 347 -32.34 1.91 21.87
C GLN A 347 -30.95 1.73 22.48
N THR A 348 -30.84 0.89 23.51
CA THR A 348 -29.56 0.58 24.16
C THR A 348 -28.59 -0.08 23.20
N LEU A 349 -29.05 -1.10 22.45
CA LEU A 349 -28.21 -1.79 21.46
C LEU A 349 -27.74 -0.84 20.36
N ARG A 350 -28.62 0.04 19.89
CA ARG A 350 -28.27 1.05 18.88
C ARG A 350 -27.20 2.03 19.38
N ALA A 351 -27.33 2.52 20.60
CA ALA A 351 -26.41 3.51 21.16
C ALA A 351 -25.04 2.91 21.51
N LYS A 352 -25.01 1.67 22.00
CA LYS A 352 -23.79 1.07 22.57
C LYS A 352 -23.03 0.12 21.64
N SER A 353 -23.65 -0.39 20.57
CA SER A 353 -23.00 -1.32 19.63
C SER A 353 -21.82 -0.74 18.86
N ALA A 354 -21.73 0.60 18.75
CA ALA A 354 -20.67 1.29 18.02
C ALA A 354 -20.44 0.73 16.60
N GLY A 355 -21.52 0.36 15.90
CA GLY A 355 -21.45 -0.16 14.53
C GLY A 355 -21.12 -1.66 14.43
N THR A 356 -21.05 -2.39 15.54
CA THR A 356 -20.55 -3.78 15.55
C THR A 356 -21.67 -4.81 15.71
N TYR A 357 -21.88 -5.67 14.71
CA TYR A 357 -22.85 -6.78 14.77
C TYR A 357 -22.53 -7.81 15.86
N LEU A 358 -21.24 -8.12 16.05
CA LEU A 358 -20.78 -9.08 17.05
C LEU A 358 -21.08 -8.62 18.49
N TRP A 359 -20.98 -7.32 18.74
CA TRP A 359 -21.39 -6.75 20.02
C TRP A 359 -22.88 -6.98 20.27
N VAL A 360 -23.73 -6.75 19.25
CA VAL A 360 -25.18 -6.96 19.35
C VAL A 360 -25.50 -8.44 19.60
N SER A 361 -24.84 -9.36 18.90
CA SER A 361 -25.11 -10.79 19.05
C SER A 361 -24.72 -11.30 20.44
N PHE A 362 -23.62 -10.85 21.02
CA PHE A 362 -23.23 -11.19 22.39
C PHE A 362 -24.22 -10.67 23.41
N VAL A 363 -24.58 -9.38 23.33
CA VAL A 363 -25.54 -8.80 24.28
C VAL A 363 -26.89 -9.49 24.17
N ILE A 364 -27.39 -9.78 22.96
CA ILE A 364 -28.65 -10.51 22.80
C ILE A 364 -28.57 -11.92 23.39
N LYS A 365 -27.44 -12.61 23.23
CA LYS A 365 -27.23 -13.94 23.81
C LYS A 365 -27.18 -13.89 25.34
N ASP A 366 -26.60 -12.85 25.93
CA ASP A 366 -26.67 -12.60 27.38
C ASP A 366 -28.12 -12.35 27.83
N LEU A 367 -28.83 -11.44 27.15
CA LEU A 367 -30.24 -11.13 27.45
C LEU A 367 -31.17 -12.34 27.31
N GLN A 368 -30.87 -13.27 26.40
CA GLN A 368 -31.59 -14.55 26.27
C GLN A 368 -31.48 -15.43 27.52
N THR A 369 -30.41 -15.28 28.30
CA THR A 369 -30.19 -16.08 29.52
C THR A 369 -30.73 -15.42 30.79
N MET A 370 -30.90 -14.09 30.81
CA MET A 370 -31.28 -13.28 31.98
C MET A 370 -32.79 -13.20 32.22
N GLU A 371 -33.22 -13.24 33.48
CA GLU A 371 -34.63 -13.01 33.84
C GLU A 371 -35.10 -11.58 33.49
N LEU A 372 -36.41 -11.37 33.32
CA LEU A 372 -36.96 -10.09 32.85
C LEU A 372 -36.55 -8.88 33.70
N SER A 373 -36.51 -9.02 35.03
CA SER A 373 -36.06 -7.96 35.94
C SER A 373 -34.57 -7.68 35.82
N GLU A 374 -33.76 -8.72 35.59
CA GLU A 374 -32.31 -8.59 35.43
C GLU A 374 -31.94 -7.92 34.10
N VAL A 375 -32.75 -8.13 33.06
CA VAL A 375 -32.61 -7.46 31.77
C VAL A 375 -32.67 -5.95 31.97
N GLU A 376 -33.70 -5.44 32.65
CA GLU A 376 -33.86 -4.00 32.88
C GLU A 376 -32.68 -3.40 33.67
N GLU A 377 -32.20 -4.09 34.70
CA GLU A 377 -31.05 -3.64 35.52
C GLU A 377 -29.69 -3.75 34.81
N SER A 378 -29.57 -4.58 33.77
CA SER A 378 -28.30 -4.87 33.10
C SER A 378 -28.04 -4.02 31.86
N LEU A 379 -29.08 -3.45 31.24
CA LEU A 379 -28.99 -2.65 30.01
C LEU A 379 -27.99 -1.48 30.15
N ASP A 380 -28.02 -0.79 31.28
CA ASP A 380 -27.09 0.31 31.57
C ASP A 380 -25.65 -0.16 31.83
N LYS A 381 -25.46 -1.39 32.31
CA LYS A 381 -24.16 -1.97 32.66
C LYS A 381 -23.40 -2.50 31.44
N PHE A 382 -24.03 -2.65 30.28
CA PHE A 382 -23.30 -3.07 29.06
C PHE A 382 -22.33 -1.97 28.59
N PRO A 383 -21.06 -2.32 28.30
CA PRO A 383 -20.06 -1.37 27.82
C PRO A 383 -20.31 -0.99 26.36
N ARG A 384 -19.81 0.17 25.95
CA ARG A 384 -19.91 0.64 24.56
C ARG A 384 -18.77 0.06 23.72
N GLY A 385 -19.12 -0.53 22.57
CA GLY A 385 -18.17 -1.06 21.61
C GLY A 385 -17.59 -2.42 22.01
N LEU A 386 -16.98 -3.09 21.03
CA LEU A 386 -16.52 -4.48 21.16
C LEU A 386 -15.30 -4.63 22.09
N GLU A 387 -14.38 -3.67 22.08
CA GLU A 387 -13.16 -3.69 22.92
C GLU A 387 -13.51 -3.74 24.41
N ALA A 388 -14.30 -2.78 24.89
CA ALA A 388 -14.75 -2.73 26.28
C ALA A 388 -15.66 -3.92 26.66
N LEU A 389 -16.36 -4.52 25.68
CA LEU A 389 -17.11 -5.76 25.90
C LEU A 389 -16.17 -6.95 26.12
N TYR A 390 -15.08 -7.06 25.34
CA TYR A 390 -14.06 -8.08 25.56
C TYR A 390 -13.36 -7.93 26.90
N GLU A 391 -12.99 -6.71 27.30
CA GLU A 391 -12.42 -6.44 28.62
C GLU A 391 -13.34 -6.97 29.74
N ARG A 392 -14.63 -6.60 29.69
CA ARG A 392 -15.62 -7.08 30.66
C ARG A 392 -15.73 -8.62 30.66
N ILE A 393 -15.78 -9.26 29.50
CA ILE A 393 -15.88 -10.73 29.42
C ILE A 393 -14.64 -11.38 30.05
N LEU A 394 -13.44 -10.85 29.76
CA LEU A 394 -12.19 -11.39 30.29
C LEU A 394 -12.06 -11.15 31.81
N GLU A 395 -12.52 -10.01 32.32
CA GLU A 395 -12.53 -9.69 33.75
C GLU A 395 -13.45 -10.62 34.56
N GLN A 396 -14.57 -11.03 33.96
CA GLN A 396 -15.52 -11.96 34.58
C GLN A 396 -15.01 -13.40 34.69
N ILE A 397 -13.87 -13.73 34.05
CA ILE A 397 -13.26 -15.06 34.16
C ILE A 397 -12.58 -15.19 35.53
N GLU A 398 -13.05 -16.18 36.30
CA GLU A 398 -12.48 -16.61 37.58
C GLU A 398 -10.95 -16.74 37.52
N PRO A 399 -10.19 -16.14 38.47
CA PRO A 399 -8.72 -16.14 38.44
C PRO A 399 -8.10 -17.53 38.28
N THR A 400 -8.69 -18.55 38.90
CA THR A 400 -8.23 -19.95 38.84
C THR A 400 -8.36 -20.60 37.46
N ARG A 401 -9.15 -20.01 36.56
CA ARG A 401 -9.44 -20.53 35.22
C ARG A 401 -8.74 -19.75 34.11
N ARG A 402 -8.13 -18.60 34.42
CA ARG A 402 -7.57 -17.66 33.43
C ARG A 402 -6.46 -18.28 32.59
N ASP A 403 -5.54 -19.03 33.18
CA ASP A 403 -4.44 -19.66 32.43
C ASP A 403 -4.97 -20.65 31.38
N THR A 404 -5.94 -21.48 31.79
CA THR A 404 -6.60 -22.42 30.87
C THR A 404 -7.35 -21.68 29.77
N THR A 405 -8.12 -20.64 30.08
CA THR A 405 -8.83 -19.84 29.07
C THR A 405 -7.85 -19.15 28.11
N LEU A 406 -6.74 -18.60 28.62
CA LEU A 406 -5.72 -17.95 27.82
C LEU A 406 -5.09 -18.93 26.83
N ASP A 407 -4.78 -20.15 27.26
CA ASP A 407 -4.20 -21.17 26.38
C ASP A 407 -5.20 -21.65 25.32
N ILE A 408 -6.48 -21.78 25.67
CA ILE A 408 -7.53 -22.08 24.68
C ILE A 408 -7.61 -20.96 23.63
N LEU A 409 -7.62 -19.69 24.05
CA LEU A 409 -7.68 -18.55 23.14
C LEU A 409 -6.43 -18.47 22.25
N ARG A 410 -5.23 -18.67 22.82
CA ARG A 410 -3.97 -18.72 22.06
C ARG A 410 -4.02 -19.76 20.95
N TRP A 411 -4.39 -21.01 21.28
CA TRP A 411 -4.51 -22.06 20.28
C TRP A 411 -5.59 -21.76 19.25
N SER A 412 -6.69 -21.13 19.65
CA SER A 412 -7.77 -20.74 18.73
C SER A 412 -7.38 -19.58 17.79
N THR A 413 -6.51 -18.67 18.24
CA THR A 413 -6.07 -17.50 17.47
C THR A 413 -4.89 -17.82 16.55
N PHE A 414 -3.92 -18.60 17.02
CA PHE A 414 -2.67 -18.84 16.30
C PHE A 414 -2.65 -20.12 15.47
N ALA A 415 -3.66 -20.99 15.60
CA ALA A 415 -3.74 -22.18 14.75
C ALA A 415 -3.98 -21.81 13.28
N VAL A 416 -3.24 -22.46 12.38
CA VAL A 416 -3.32 -22.28 10.92
C VAL A 416 -4.72 -22.56 10.38
N ARG A 417 -5.47 -23.43 11.05
CA ARG A 417 -6.89 -23.73 10.79
C ARG A 417 -7.63 -23.95 12.11
N PRO A 418 -8.97 -23.83 12.12
CA PRO A 418 -9.77 -24.26 13.26
C PRO A 418 -9.40 -25.69 13.72
N LEU A 419 -9.25 -25.85 15.03
CA LEU A 419 -8.85 -27.11 15.66
C LEU A 419 -10.09 -27.94 15.99
N SER A 420 -10.03 -29.25 15.75
CA SER A 420 -11.04 -30.17 16.28
C SER A 420 -10.97 -30.25 17.81
N LEU A 421 -12.05 -30.69 18.48
CA LEU A 421 -12.05 -30.87 19.94
C LEU A 421 -10.94 -31.84 20.39
N THR A 422 -10.66 -32.87 19.59
CA THR A 422 -9.60 -33.83 19.88
C THR A 422 -8.21 -33.19 19.80
N GLU A 423 -7.94 -32.40 18.76
CA GLU A 423 -6.69 -31.67 18.59
C GLU A 423 -6.48 -30.64 19.70
N MET A 424 -7.53 -29.87 20.02
CA MET A 424 -7.49 -28.89 21.10
C MET A 424 -7.25 -29.55 22.46
N ALA A 425 -7.89 -30.69 22.74
CA ALA A 425 -7.67 -31.44 23.98
C ALA A 425 -6.21 -31.95 24.08
N GLY A 426 -5.63 -32.38 22.96
CA GLY A 426 -4.22 -32.76 22.87
C GLY A 426 -3.27 -31.59 23.10
N ALA A 427 -3.53 -30.45 22.44
CA ALA A 427 -2.73 -29.23 22.54
C ALA A 427 -2.70 -28.65 23.96
N LEU A 428 -3.82 -28.76 24.69
CA LEU A 428 -3.95 -28.32 26.08
C LEU A 428 -3.55 -29.39 27.11
N GLY A 429 -3.09 -30.57 26.66
CA GLY A 429 -2.69 -31.67 27.54
C GLY A 429 -3.81 -32.21 28.43
N ILE A 430 -5.07 -32.10 28.01
CA ILE A 430 -6.23 -32.50 28.82
C ILE A 430 -6.21 -34.01 29.04
N GLN A 431 -6.27 -34.40 30.31
CA GLN A 431 -6.38 -35.80 30.72
C GLN A 431 -7.84 -36.19 30.96
N PRO A 432 -8.22 -37.45 30.66
CA PRO A 432 -9.52 -37.95 31.06
C PRO A 432 -9.59 -38.03 32.59
N THR A 433 -10.80 -37.98 33.12
CA THR A 433 -11.06 -38.27 34.54
C THR A 433 -11.62 -39.68 34.69
N GLU A 434 -11.89 -40.12 35.93
CA GLU A 434 -12.43 -41.46 36.22
C GLU A 434 -13.70 -41.80 35.42
N HIS A 435 -14.51 -40.80 35.08
CA HIS A 435 -15.80 -40.99 34.41
C HIS A 435 -15.98 -40.18 33.12
N LEU A 436 -15.07 -39.26 32.78
CA LEU A 436 -15.20 -38.39 31.62
C LEU A 436 -14.01 -38.51 30.68
N ASP A 437 -14.27 -38.64 29.38
CA ASP A 437 -13.24 -38.62 28.34
C ASP A 437 -12.63 -37.22 28.17
N ARG A 438 -11.49 -37.15 27.46
CA ARG A 438 -10.74 -35.89 27.25
C ARG A 438 -11.59 -34.81 26.59
N VAL A 439 -12.47 -35.17 25.66
CA VAL A 439 -13.33 -34.25 24.92
C VAL A 439 -14.42 -33.67 25.82
N THR A 440 -15.02 -34.48 26.68
CA THR A 440 -16.05 -34.04 27.63
C THR A 440 -15.45 -33.12 28.70
N VAL A 441 -14.24 -33.44 29.19
CA VAL A 441 -13.48 -32.54 30.08
C VAL A 441 -13.15 -31.23 29.38
N LEU A 442 -12.72 -31.27 28.11
CA LEU A 442 -12.47 -30.06 27.32
C LEU A 442 -13.73 -29.22 27.16
N ARG A 443 -14.90 -29.80 26.85
CA ARG A 443 -16.16 -29.06 26.70
C ARG A 443 -16.52 -28.26 27.97
N GLY A 444 -16.28 -28.84 29.14
CA GLY A 444 -16.46 -28.14 30.41
C GLY A 444 -15.52 -26.93 30.56
N LYS A 445 -14.30 -27.01 30.04
CA LYS A 445 -13.32 -25.89 30.03
C LYS A 445 -13.62 -24.84 28.97
N LEU A 446 -14.09 -25.25 27.79
CA LEU A 446 -14.49 -24.33 26.73
C LEU A 446 -15.65 -23.42 27.17
N ALA A 447 -16.51 -23.90 28.08
CA ALA A 447 -17.58 -23.09 28.68
C ALA A 447 -17.04 -21.85 29.44
N TYR A 448 -15.80 -21.87 29.92
CA TYR A 448 -15.18 -20.71 30.60
C TYR A 448 -14.92 -19.55 29.63
N CYS A 449 -14.76 -19.85 28.34
CA CYS A 449 -14.53 -18.85 27.31
C CYS A 449 -15.83 -18.14 26.90
N GLY A 450 -16.99 -18.59 27.40
CA GLY A 450 -18.29 -17.97 27.16
C GLY A 450 -18.56 -17.77 25.67
N HIS A 451 -18.79 -16.52 25.28
CA HIS A 451 -19.07 -16.16 23.89
C HIS A 451 -17.82 -15.97 23.03
N LEU A 452 -16.61 -16.02 23.60
CA LEU A 452 -15.35 -15.83 22.88
C LEU A 452 -15.01 -17.00 21.95
N ILE A 453 -15.70 -18.14 22.13
CA ILE A 453 -15.46 -19.36 21.38
C ILE A 453 -16.80 -19.97 20.95
N ASN A 454 -16.81 -20.50 19.73
CA ASN A 454 -17.89 -21.31 19.21
C ASN A 454 -17.40 -22.76 19.02
N THR A 455 -18.24 -23.70 19.45
CA THR A 455 -18.05 -25.14 19.27
C THR A 455 -19.14 -25.66 18.35
N ALA A 456 -18.85 -25.74 17.06
CA ALA A 456 -19.77 -26.26 16.05
C ALA A 456 -19.10 -27.40 15.27
N ASN A 457 -19.84 -28.47 15.01
CA ASN A 457 -19.36 -29.62 14.23
C ASN A 457 -18.02 -30.20 14.72
N ASP A 458 -17.85 -30.31 16.04
CA ASP A 458 -16.63 -30.82 16.69
C ASP A 458 -15.37 -29.96 16.47
N VAL A 459 -15.54 -28.70 16.06
CA VAL A 459 -14.46 -27.74 15.80
C VAL A 459 -14.59 -26.53 16.71
N VAL A 460 -13.45 -26.07 17.22
CA VAL A 460 -13.30 -24.83 18.00
C VAL A 460 -12.99 -23.68 17.05
N THR A 461 -13.83 -22.66 17.06
CA THR A 461 -13.68 -21.46 16.23
C THR A 461 -13.86 -20.20 17.06
N LEU A 462 -13.17 -19.13 16.67
CA LEU A 462 -13.51 -17.79 17.15
C LEU A 462 -14.79 -17.30 16.45
N PRO A 463 -15.66 -16.57 17.14
CA PRO A 463 -16.85 -15.98 16.54
C PRO A 463 -16.44 -15.01 15.42
N ARG A 464 -17.09 -15.13 14.26
CA ARG A 464 -16.83 -14.36 13.06
C ARG A 464 -17.89 -13.30 12.82
#